data_AF-A0A1J5FCQ5-F1
#
_entry.id   AF-A0A1J5FCQ5-F1
#
_cell.length_a   1.000
_cell.length_b   1.000
_cell.length_c   1.000
_cell.angle_alpha   90.00
_cell.angle_beta   90.00
_cell.angle_gamma   90.00
#
_symmetry.space_group_name_H-M   'P 1'
#
loop_
_entity.id
_entity.type
_entity.pdbx_description
1 polymer ?
#
loop_
_entity_poly.entity_id
_entity_poly.type
_entity_poly.pdbx_seq_one_letter_code
_entity_poly.pdbx_strand_id
1 'polypeptide(L)'
;MVRLILKGDYKLIETKRGTNILILDKRRKFVWINAARIGEILVAAHEAHKTDHQLANGQYRLYSVEDEPDLSDLIHLELHTGKGQWQGYILPLGFPSRKKIRRKIIPTEETITYSSNNIKIVI
;
A
#
# COMPACT_ATOMS: atom_id res chain seq x y z
N MET A 1 11.31 11.38 12.56
CA MET A 1 10.94 12.34 11.47
C MET A 1 10.20 11.62 10.32
N VAL A 2 9.14 12.22 9.77
CA VAL A 2 8.38 11.65 8.62
C VAL A 2 8.65 12.45 7.35
N ARG A 3 9.04 11.77 6.26
CA ARG A 3 9.33 12.38 4.96
C ARG A 3 8.48 11.76 3.86
N LEU A 4 7.79 12.59 3.07
CA LEU A 4 7.10 12.14 1.86
C LEU A 4 8.14 11.75 0.79
N ILE A 5 8.13 10.50 0.38
CA ILE A 5 8.98 9.95 -0.68
C ILE A 5 8.29 10.08 -2.04
N LEU A 6 7.05 9.58 -2.15
CA LEU A 6 6.30 9.52 -3.40
C LEU A 6 4.82 9.76 -3.16
N LYS A 7 4.15 10.27 -4.19
CA LYS A 7 2.69 10.33 -4.28
C LYS A 7 2.27 10.16 -5.72
N GLY A 8 1.07 9.63 -5.93
CA GLY A 8 0.56 9.41 -7.29
C GLY A 8 -0.79 8.72 -7.28
N ASP A 9 -1.12 8.09 -8.40
CA ASP A 9 -2.38 7.38 -8.57
C ASP A 9 -2.19 5.89 -8.33
N TYR A 10 -3.16 5.28 -7.66
CA TYR A 10 -3.23 3.83 -7.56
C TYR A 10 -4.53 3.28 -8.13
N LYS A 11 -4.46 2.00 -8.51
CA LYS A 11 -5.62 1.17 -8.78
C LYS A 11 -5.44 -0.16 -8.08
N LEU A 12 -6.49 -0.63 -7.41
CA LEU A 12 -6.61 -1.98 -6.90
C LEU A 12 -7.63 -2.72 -7.76
N ILE A 13 -7.21 -3.81 -8.39
CA ILE A 13 -8.07 -4.65 -9.22
C ILE A 13 -8.09 -6.07 -8.70
N GLU A 14 -9.13 -6.80 -9.06
CA GLU A 14 -9.24 -8.23 -8.91
C GLU A 14 -9.22 -8.89 -10.29
N THR A 15 -8.48 -9.99 -10.41
CA THR A 15 -8.45 -10.83 -11.62
C THR A 15 -9.51 -11.92 -11.54
N LYS A 16 -9.82 -12.55 -12.69
CA LYS A 16 -10.76 -13.68 -12.81
C LYS A 16 -10.54 -14.84 -11.83
N ARG A 17 -9.33 -14.98 -11.29
CA ARG A 17 -8.96 -16.04 -10.35
C ARG A 17 -9.00 -15.57 -8.88
N GLY A 18 -9.66 -14.44 -8.60
CA GLY A 18 -9.75 -13.86 -7.24
C GLY A 18 -8.41 -13.35 -6.71
N THR A 19 -7.47 -13.00 -7.59
CA THR A 19 -6.17 -12.45 -7.19
C THR A 19 -6.19 -10.93 -7.29
N ASN A 20 -5.87 -10.26 -6.18
CA ASN A 20 -5.78 -8.80 -6.11
C ASN A 20 -4.45 -8.30 -6.69
N ILE A 21 -4.51 -7.17 -7.39
CA ILE A 21 -3.34 -6.51 -7.98
C ILE A 21 -3.39 -5.03 -7.65
N LEU A 22 -2.37 -4.57 -6.92
CA LEU A 22 -2.10 -3.15 -6.69
C LEU A 22 -1.24 -2.61 -7.83
N ILE A 23 -1.71 -1.52 -8.44
CA ILE A 23 -1.04 -0.84 -9.53
C ILE A 23 -0.76 0.59 -9.09
N LEU A 24 0.52 1.02 -9.11
CA LEU A 24 0.94 2.38 -8.82
C LEU A 24 1.40 3.08 -10.11
N ASP A 25 0.86 4.26 -10.37
CA ASP A 25 1.15 5.14 -11.52
C ASP A 25 1.10 4.44 -12.88
N LYS A 26 0.21 3.44 -13.02
CA LYS A 26 0.06 2.57 -14.21
C LYS A 26 1.34 1.79 -14.60
N ARG A 27 2.42 1.89 -13.83
CA ARG A 27 3.75 1.36 -14.14
C ARG A 27 4.11 0.18 -13.25
N ARG A 28 4.03 0.36 -11.93
CA ARG A 28 4.43 -0.65 -10.94
C ARG A 28 3.23 -1.51 -10.60
N LYS A 29 3.37 -2.84 -10.69
CA LYS A 29 2.29 -3.79 -10.42
C LYS A 29 2.73 -4.79 -9.37
N PHE A 30 1.84 -5.07 -8.42
CA PHE A 30 2.09 -5.98 -7.32
C PHE A 30 0.89 -6.90 -7.17
N VAL A 31 1.13 -8.21 -7.22
CA VAL A 31 0.15 -9.19 -6.77
C VAL A 31 0.07 -9.08 -5.25
N TRP A 32 -1.15 -8.89 -4.74
CA TRP A 32 -1.46 -8.80 -3.33
C TRP A 32 -2.19 -10.06 -2.92
N ILE A 33 -1.58 -10.87 -2.06
CA ILE A 33 -2.16 -12.12 -1.59
C ILE A 33 -2.05 -12.22 -0.08
N ASN A 34 -3.04 -12.87 0.53
CA ASN A 34 -2.96 -13.28 1.92
C ASN A 34 -2.37 -14.70 1.96
N ALA A 35 -1.15 -14.83 2.47
CA ALA A 35 -0.49 -16.12 2.65
C ALA A 35 -0.83 -16.67 4.04
N ALA A 36 -1.42 -17.87 4.07
CA ALA A 36 -1.78 -18.54 5.32
C ALA A 36 -0.59 -18.53 6.30
N ARG A 37 -0.84 -18.09 7.54
CA ARG A 37 0.12 -17.95 8.66
C ARG A 37 1.14 -16.81 8.56
N ILE A 38 1.27 -16.14 7.41
CA ILE A 38 2.22 -15.03 7.21
C ILE A 38 1.49 -13.67 7.17
N GLY A 39 0.24 -13.69 6.70
CA GLY A 39 -0.57 -12.51 6.46
C GLY A 39 -0.39 -11.98 5.04
N GLU A 40 -0.58 -10.67 4.86
CA GLU A 40 -0.59 -10.05 3.55
C GLU A 40 0.82 -9.83 2.99
N ILE A 41 0.99 -10.15 1.71
CA ILE A 41 2.25 -10.02 0.99
C ILE A 41 2.05 -9.42 -0.40
N LEU A 42 3.04 -8.63 -0.82
CA LEU A 42 3.19 -8.11 -2.18
C LEU A 42 4.25 -8.90 -2.94
N VAL A 43 3.95 -9.22 -4.19
CA VAL A 43 4.86 -9.86 -5.14
C VAL A 43 4.93 -9.04 -6.42
N ALA A 44 6.13 -8.74 -6.90
CA ALA A 44 6.28 -7.95 -8.13
C ALA A 44 5.69 -8.69 -9.34
N ALA A 45 4.76 -8.04 -10.04
CA ALA A 45 4.06 -8.58 -11.20
C ALA A 45 4.62 -7.94 -12.48
N HIS A 46 4.99 -8.77 -13.45
CA HIS A 46 5.62 -8.31 -14.70
C HIS A 46 4.75 -8.58 -15.93
N GLU A 47 3.73 -9.43 -15.80
CA GLU A 47 2.85 -9.81 -16.90
C GLU A 47 1.53 -9.01 -16.84
N ALA A 48 0.95 -8.78 -18.02
CA ALA A 48 -0.35 -8.13 -18.13
C ALA A 48 -1.44 -9.11 -17.66
N HIS A 49 -1.92 -8.93 -16.44
CA HIS A 49 -3.10 -9.65 -15.97
C HIS A 49 -4.36 -9.05 -16.62
N LYS A 50 -5.21 -9.92 -17.18
CA LYS A 50 -6.54 -9.49 -17.65
C LYS A 50 -7.35 -9.04 -16.43
N THR A 51 -7.58 -7.75 -16.35
CA THR A 51 -8.45 -7.11 -15.35
C THR A 51 -9.87 -7.65 -15.50
N ASP A 52 -10.49 -8.01 -14.39
CA ASP A 52 -11.91 -8.41 -14.38
C ASP A 52 -12.75 -7.34 -13.67
N HIS A 53 -12.35 -6.99 -12.44
CA HIS A 53 -13.04 -6.00 -11.62
C HIS A 53 -12.07 -4.97 -11.05
N GLN A 54 -12.48 -3.70 -11.06
CA GLN A 54 -11.77 -2.65 -10.32
C GLN A 54 -12.38 -2.56 -8.91
N LEU A 55 -11.58 -2.86 -7.90
CA LEU A 55 -12.00 -2.79 -6.49
C LEU A 55 -11.90 -1.34 -5.97
N ALA A 56 -10.81 -0.65 -6.30
CA ALA A 56 -10.59 0.73 -5.89
C ALA A 56 -9.69 1.48 -6.87
N ASN A 57 -9.82 2.80 -6.86
CA ASN A 57 -8.87 3.73 -7.46
C ASN A 57 -8.79 4.99 -6.59
N GLY A 58 -7.65 5.66 -6.62
CA GLY A 58 -7.46 6.86 -5.83
C GLY A 58 -6.02 7.32 -5.83
N GLN A 59 -5.68 8.16 -4.86
CA GLN A 59 -4.32 8.64 -4.65
C GLN A 59 -3.60 7.74 -3.63
N TYR A 60 -2.30 7.58 -3.81
CA TYR A 60 -1.43 6.97 -2.81
C TYR A 60 -0.37 7.97 -2.34
N ARG A 61 0.14 7.73 -1.14
CA ARG A 61 1.31 8.43 -0.60
C ARG A 61 2.25 7.42 0.01
N LEU A 62 3.54 7.70 -0.09
CA LEU A 62 4.61 6.87 0.43
C LEU A 62 5.52 7.74 1.29
N TYR A 63 5.73 7.32 2.54
CA TYR A 63 6.55 8.03 3.51
C TYR A 63 7.71 7.16 3.96
N SER A 64 8.86 7.77 4.23
CA SER A 64 9.88 7.19 5.10
C SER A 64 9.70 7.77 6.49
N VAL A 65 9.80 6.90 7.48
CA VAL A 65 10.00 7.29 8.88
C VAL A 65 11.48 7.06 9.15
N GLU A 66 12.22 8.13 9.38
CA GLU A 66 13.66 8.15 9.67
C GLU A 66 13.86 8.76 11.05
N ASP A 67 14.94 8.40 11.74
CA ASP A 67 15.35 8.97 13.03
C ASP A 67 14.32 8.84 14.18
N GLU A 68 13.50 7.78 14.15
CA GLU A 68 12.68 7.39 15.31
C GLU A 68 13.41 6.25 16.04
N PRO A 69 14.02 6.49 17.23
CA PRO A 69 14.91 5.52 17.87
C PRO A 69 14.26 4.18 18.21
N ASP A 70 12.92 4.15 18.31
CA ASP A 70 12.13 2.96 18.61
C ASP A 70 11.43 2.35 17.39
N LEU A 71 11.55 2.97 16.21
CA LEU A 71 10.98 2.46 14.95
C LEU A 71 12.13 2.25 13.96
N SER A 72 12.34 1.00 13.54
CA SER A 72 13.18 0.72 12.37
C SER A 72 12.78 1.62 11.20
N ASP A 73 13.69 1.97 10.29
CA ASP A 73 13.36 2.76 9.10
C ASP A 73 12.28 2.02 8.26
N LEU A 74 11.02 2.42 8.44
CA LEU A 74 9.87 1.77 7.86
C LEU A 74 9.30 2.65 6.76
N ILE A 75 8.90 2.00 5.67
CA ILE A 75 8.15 2.66 4.61
C ILE A 75 6.67 2.55 4.93
N HIS A 76 5.96 3.69 4.96
CA HIS A 76 4.52 3.75 5.13
C HIS A 76 3.85 4.03 3.78
N LEU A 77 2.97 3.14 3.33
CA LEU A 77 2.08 3.34 2.19
C LEU A 77 0.67 3.72 2.67
N GLU A 78 0.14 4.84 2.21
CA GLU A 78 -1.25 5.23 2.43
C GLU A 78 -2.03 5.16 1.12
N LEU A 79 -3.20 4.52 1.14
CA LEU A 79 -4.13 4.44 0.01
C LEU A 79 -5.41 5.20 0.34
N HIS A 80 -5.76 6.20 -0.46
CA HIS A 80 -7.01 6.94 -0.29
C HIS A 80 -8.21 6.05 -0.66
N THR A 81 -9.09 5.78 0.30
CA THR A 81 -10.25 4.90 0.16
C THR A 81 -11.55 5.67 -0.16
N GLY A 82 -11.48 7.00 -0.22
CA GLY A 82 -12.63 7.88 -0.45
C GLY A 82 -13.08 8.60 0.81
N LYS A 83 -13.97 9.59 0.67
CA LYS A 83 -14.51 10.39 1.80
C LYS A 83 -13.41 11.02 2.69
N GLY A 84 -12.24 11.33 2.12
CA GLY A 84 -11.12 11.90 2.86
C GLY A 84 -10.37 10.89 3.74
N GLN A 85 -10.67 9.59 3.61
CA GLN A 85 -10.05 8.53 4.40
C GLN A 85 -8.88 7.90 3.65
N TRP A 86 -7.85 7.53 4.42
CA TRP A 86 -6.67 6.85 3.95
C TRP A 86 -6.45 5.59 4.80
N GLN A 87 -6.32 4.46 4.12
CA GLN A 87 -5.89 3.22 4.75
C GLN A 87 -4.36 3.17 4.74
N GLY A 88 -3.76 3.07 5.93
CA GLY A 88 -2.33 2.94 6.12
C GLY A 88 -1.85 1.49 6.02
N TYR A 89 -0.61 1.34 5.57
CA TYR A 89 0.11 0.07 5.47
C TYR A 89 1.59 0.27 5.74
N ILE A 90 2.17 -0.62 6.53
CA ILE A 90 3.61 -0.69 6.78
C ILE A 90 4.24 -1.67 5.78
N LEU A 91 5.35 -1.25 5.18
CA LEU A 91 6.20 -2.06 4.28
C LEU A 91 7.58 -2.26 4.93
N PRO A 92 7.77 -3.28 5.80
CA PRO A 92 8.97 -3.39 6.62
C PRO A 92 10.28 -3.52 5.85
N LEU A 93 10.21 -4.03 4.63
CA LEU A 93 11.35 -4.23 3.75
C LEU A 93 11.13 -3.55 2.39
N GLY A 94 10.24 -2.55 2.37
CA GLY A 94 9.79 -1.84 1.17
C GLY A 94 9.04 -2.71 0.16
N PHE A 95 8.83 -2.15 -1.03
CA PHE A 95 8.21 -2.87 -2.15
C PHE A 95 9.14 -3.95 -2.72
N PRO A 96 8.59 -5.06 -3.25
CA PRO A 96 9.39 -6.01 -3.99
C PRO A 96 9.98 -5.36 -5.25
N SER A 97 11.29 -5.50 -5.45
CA SER A 97 12.03 -4.86 -6.55
C SER A 97 12.30 -5.77 -7.76
N ARG A 98 12.12 -7.09 -7.61
CA ARG A 98 12.36 -8.10 -8.66
C ARG A 98 11.32 -9.22 -8.62
N LYS A 99 11.14 -9.93 -9.75
CA LYS A 99 10.26 -11.11 -9.86
C LYS A 99 10.66 -12.15 -8.80
N LYS A 100 9.67 -12.83 -8.19
CA LYS A 100 9.82 -13.84 -7.11
C LYS A 100 10.19 -13.31 -5.72
N ILE A 101 10.53 -12.03 -5.54
CA ILE A 101 10.70 -11.44 -4.20
C ILE A 101 9.31 -11.17 -3.61
N ARG A 102 9.07 -11.71 -2.40
CA ARG A 102 7.85 -11.49 -1.61
C ARG A 102 8.20 -10.53 -0.48
N ARG A 103 7.41 -9.47 -0.30
CA ARG A 103 7.56 -8.53 0.82
C ARG A 103 6.25 -8.44 1.58
N LYS A 104 6.31 -8.38 2.90
CA LYS A 104 5.13 -8.23 3.74
C LYS A 104 4.55 -6.83 3.56
N ILE A 105 3.22 -6.74 3.54
CA ILE A 105 2.47 -5.50 3.70
C ILE A 105 1.58 -5.72 4.93
N ILE A 106 1.60 -4.76 5.86
CA ILE A 106 0.91 -4.90 7.13
C ILE A 106 -0.11 -3.76 7.20
N PRO A 107 -1.43 -4.03 7.20
CA PRO A 107 -2.41 -2.98 7.40
C PRO A 107 -2.25 -2.37 8.79
N THR A 108 -2.35 -1.04 8.88
CA THR A 108 -2.48 -0.35 10.16
C THR A 108 -3.95 -0.38 10.59
N GLU A 109 -4.21 -0.46 11.88
CA GLU A 109 -5.57 -0.36 12.42
C GLU A 109 -6.15 1.06 12.23
N GLU A 110 -5.28 2.05 12.11
CA GLU A 110 -5.64 3.45 11.94
C GLU A 110 -6.08 3.75 10.50
N THR A 111 -7.29 4.33 10.37
CA THR A 111 -7.75 4.98 9.14
C THR A 111 -7.58 6.49 9.29
N ILE A 112 -6.67 7.09 8.53
CA ILE A 112 -6.36 8.52 8.62
C ILE A 112 -7.48 9.29 7.91
N THR A 113 -8.26 10.04 8.67
CA THR A 113 -9.35 10.87 8.12
C THR A 113 -8.88 12.32 8.03
N TYR A 114 -8.91 12.90 6.82
CA TYR A 114 -8.61 14.31 6.62
C TYR A 114 -9.81 15.15 7.08
N SER A 115 -9.77 15.64 8.32
CA SER A 115 -10.62 16.75 8.77
C SER A 115 -9.83 18.05 8.61
N SER A 116 -10.44 19.07 8.01
CA SER A 116 -9.84 20.38 7.71
C SER A 116 -9.39 21.19 8.93
N ASN A 117 -9.40 20.61 10.13
CA ASN A 117 -8.98 21.24 11.38
C ASN A 117 -8.22 20.20 12.22
N ASN A 118 -6.88 20.25 12.14
CA ASN A 118 -5.92 19.39 12.85
C ASN A 118 -5.94 17.89 12.49
N ILE A 119 -4.77 17.36 12.16
CA ILE A 119 -4.52 15.91 12.04
C ILE A 119 -4.84 15.31 13.42
N LYS A 120 -6.01 14.69 13.56
CA LYS A 120 -6.35 13.84 14.70
C LYS A 120 -6.12 12.40 14.27
N ILE A 121 -5.05 11.81 14.78
CA ILE A 121 -4.90 10.36 14.87
C ILE A 121 -5.91 9.93 15.93
N VAL A 122 -6.90 9.12 15.55
CA VAL A 122 -7.85 8.54 16.51
C VAL A 122 -7.23 7.22 16.97
N ILE A 123 -6.79 7.20 18.23
CA ILE A 123 -6.25 6.06 18.96
C ILE A 123 -7.40 5.28 19.59
#